data_AF-A0A087NI40-F1
#
_entry.id   AF-A0A087NI40-F1
#
_cell.length_a   1.000
_cell.length_b   1.000
_cell.length_c   1.000
_cell.angle_alpha   90.00
_cell.angle_beta   90.00
_cell.angle_gamma   90.00
#
_symmetry.space_group_name_H-M   'P 1'
#
loop_
_entity.id
_entity.type
_entity.pdbx_description
1 polymer ?
#
loop_
_entity_poly.entity_id
_entity_poly.type
_entity_poly.pdbx_seq_one_letter_code
_entity_poly.pdbx_strand_id
1 'polypeptide(L)'
;MSPATHPPCNAANSCALIEDEIARSCALFDGKGDPMPGCDPAPKSMAAAIAVVQRYYAAINARDYGTAWAQWGDDGPPNQTLQAFQAGFANTRSTRVTIGKVEPGSAGAGSIYQTVPVTVDSQLQNGTVQRFAGDYVVRRVNDVEGASPSQLRWHIGQATLKAVPAP
;
A
#
# COMPACT_ATOMS: atom_id res chain seq x y z
N MET A 1 -34.34 -11.96 -0.76
CA MET A 1 -33.51 -12.01 0.47
C MET A 1 -32.31 -11.09 0.24
N SER A 2 -32.21 -10.08 1.11
CA SER A 2 -31.34 -8.89 1.20
C SER A 2 -30.24 -8.59 0.16
N PRO A 3 -30.28 -7.39 -0.48
CA PRO A 3 -29.08 -6.73 -0.99
C PRO A 3 -28.34 -6.12 0.20
N ALA A 4 -27.50 -6.90 0.88
CA ALA A 4 -26.61 -6.36 1.90
C ALA A 4 -25.42 -5.65 1.22
N THR A 5 -25.67 -4.39 0.86
CA THR A 5 -24.88 -3.23 1.31
C THR A 5 -23.36 -3.40 1.32
N HIS A 6 -22.67 -2.98 0.25
CA HIS A 6 -21.35 -2.37 0.42
C HIS A 6 -21.58 -1.02 1.12
N PRO A 7 -21.20 -0.84 2.41
CA PRO A 7 -21.30 0.47 3.04
C PRO A 7 -20.48 1.46 2.20
N PRO A 8 -20.98 2.67 1.92
CA PRO A 8 -20.17 3.65 1.23
C PRO A 8 -18.92 3.92 2.06
N CYS A 9 -17.77 3.82 1.41
CA CYS A 9 -16.49 4.10 2.03
C CYS A 9 -16.52 5.51 2.65
N ASN A 10 -16.11 5.61 3.90
CA ASN A 10 -16.03 6.87 4.63
C ASN A 10 -14.76 6.91 5.49
N ALA A 11 -14.49 8.01 6.18
CA ALA A 11 -13.28 8.15 6.98
C ALA A 11 -13.15 7.12 8.11
N ALA A 12 -14.27 6.59 8.63
CA ALA A 12 -14.28 5.55 9.66
C ALA A 12 -14.19 4.12 9.08
N ASN A 13 -14.49 3.94 7.79
CA ASN A 13 -14.40 2.68 7.05
C ASN A 13 -13.98 2.99 5.61
N SER A 14 -12.68 3.24 5.41
CA SER A 14 -12.17 3.66 4.10
C SER A 14 -12.21 2.49 3.11
N CYS A 15 -12.33 2.78 1.80
CA CYS A 15 -12.20 1.71 0.79
C CYS A 15 -10.84 1.03 0.91
N ALA A 16 -9.81 1.82 1.22
CA ALA A 16 -8.45 1.31 1.41
C ALA A 16 -8.39 0.30 2.56
N LEU A 17 -9.11 0.50 3.66
CA LEU A 17 -9.17 -0.46 4.76
C LEU A 17 -9.78 -1.78 4.30
N ILE A 18 -10.93 -1.73 3.63
CA ILE A 18 -11.63 -2.93 3.14
C ILE A 18 -10.74 -3.69 2.14
N GLU A 19 -10.15 -2.98 1.19
CA GLU A 19 -9.21 -3.55 0.23
C GLU A 19 -7.97 -4.14 0.91
N ASP A 20 -7.49 -3.53 2.01
CA ASP A 20 -6.38 -4.08 2.79
C ASP A 20 -6.74 -5.41 3.44
N GLU A 21 -7.90 -5.49 4.07
CA GLU A 21 -8.37 -6.71 4.72
C GLU A 21 -8.60 -7.86 3.73
N ILE A 22 -9.14 -7.55 2.54
CA ILE A 22 -9.26 -8.53 1.45
C ILE A 22 -7.88 -9.01 1.03
N ALA A 23 -6.95 -8.09 0.72
CA ALA A 23 -5.61 -8.47 0.27
C ALA A 23 -4.83 -9.27 1.34
N ARG A 24 -4.98 -8.92 2.62
CA ARG A 24 -4.39 -9.64 3.75
C ARG A 24 -4.94 -11.07 3.85
N SER A 25 -6.26 -11.22 3.74
CA SER A 25 -6.92 -12.53 3.76
C SER A 25 -6.50 -13.38 2.57
N CYS A 26 -6.50 -12.81 1.36
CA CYS A 26 -6.07 -13.49 0.14
C CYS A 26 -4.62 -13.96 0.23
N ALA A 27 -3.70 -13.13 0.74
CA ALA A 27 -2.30 -13.52 0.93
C ALA A 27 -2.12 -14.64 1.96
N LEU A 28 -2.95 -14.69 3.00
CA LEU A 28 -2.88 -15.70 4.05
C LEU A 28 -3.31 -17.09 3.59
N PHE A 29 -4.30 -17.16 2.69
CA PHE A 29 -4.88 -18.39 2.16
C PHE A 29 -4.36 -18.79 0.78
N ASP A 30 -3.51 -17.97 0.16
CA ASP A 30 -2.87 -18.29 -1.12
C ASP A 30 -2.15 -19.64 -1.05
N GLY A 31 -2.51 -20.57 -1.96
CA GLY A 31 -1.96 -21.92 -2.00
C GLY A 31 -2.46 -22.89 -0.91
N LYS A 32 -3.40 -22.49 -0.05
CA LYS A 32 -3.98 -23.34 1.02
C LYS A 32 -5.37 -23.87 0.67
N GLY A 33 -5.49 -24.49 -0.50
CA GLY A 33 -6.75 -25.06 -1.01
C GLY A 33 -7.21 -24.40 -2.30
N ASP A 34 -8.53 -24.42 -2.55
CA ASP A 34 -9.11 -23.82 -3.74
C ASP A 34 -8.92 -22.30 -3.75
N PRO A 35 -8.72 -21.67 -4.93
CA PRO A 35 -8.59 -20.22 -5.05
C PRO A 35 -9.81 -19.50 -4.47
N MET A 36 -9.56 -18.57 -3.55
CA MET A 36 -10.62 -17.75 -2.96
C MET A 36 -11.17 -16.75 -4.01
N PRO A 37 -12.49 -16.74 -4.29
CA PRO A 37 -13.09 -15.77 -5.20
C PRO A 37 -12.88 -14.32 -4.72
N GLY A 38 -12.63 -13.41 -5.65
CA GLY A 38 -12.42 -11.99 -5.34
C GLY A 38 -11.00 -11.62 -4.90
N CYS A 39 -10.06 -12.58 -4.94
CA CYS A 39 -8.64 -12.33 -4.70
C CYS A 39 -7.92 -11.82 -5.96
N ASP A 40 -8.41 -10.70 -6.48
CA ASP A 40 -7.81 -9.99 -7.61
C ASP A 40 -7.25 -8.63 -7.15
N PRO A 41 -6.03 -8.26 -7.56
CA PRO A 41 -5.08 -9.09 -8.31
C PRO A 41 -4.52 -10.26 -7.48
N ALA A 42 -4.06 -11.31 -8.17
CA ALA A 42 -3.49 -12.49 -7.53
C ALA A 42 -2.41 -12.12 -6.48
N PRO A 43 -2.40 -12.69 -5.26
CA PRO A 43 -1.62 -12.18 -4.12
C PRO A 43 -0.10 -12.11 -4.33
N LYS A 44 0.45 -13.00 -5.16
CA LYS A 44 1.89 -13.04 -5.48
C LYS A 44 2.28 -12.14 -6.66
N SER A 45 1.31 -11.55 -7.36
CA SER A 45 1.54 -10.86 -8.62
C SER A 45 2.18 -9.48 -8.45
N MET A 46 2.80 -9.01 -9.53
CA MET A 46 3.28 -7.63 -9.65
C MET A 46 2.15 -6.60 -9.48
N ALA A 47 0.93 -6.92 -9.93
CA ALA A 47 -0.23 -6.05 -9.74
C ALA A 47 -0.61 -5.91 -8.26
N ALA A 48 -0.52 -6.99 -7.46
CA ALA A 48 -0.73 -6.91 -6.02
C ALA A 48 0.35 -6.07 -5.32
N ALA A 49 1.61 -6.16 -5.76
CA ALA A 49 2.69 -5.30 -5.29
C ALA A 49 2.42 -3.80 -5.58
N ILE A 50 1.96 -3.48 -6.79
CA ILE A 50 1.56 -2.11 -7.17
C ILE A 50 0.39 -1.61 -6.31
N ALA A 51 -0.59 -2.47 -6.04
CA ALA A 51 -1.78 -2.13 -5.27
C ALA A 51 -1.45 -1.63 -3.85
N VAL A 52 -0.36 -2.10 -3.22
CA VAL A 52 0.10 -1.61 -1.91
C VAL A 52 0.39 -0.11 -1.94
N VAL A 53 1.12 0.37 -2.96
CA VAL A 53 1.47 1.79 -3.09
C VAL A 53 0.25 2.64 -3.43
N GLN A 54 -0.65 2.12 -4.28
CA GLN A 54 -1.91 2.79 -4.59
C GLN A 54 -2.79 2.94 -3.34
N ARG A 55 -2.94 1.86 -2.57
CA ARG A 55 -3.71 1.83 -1.32
C ARG A 55 -3.12 2.75 -0.27
N TYR A 56 -1.80 2.81 -0.15
CA TYR A 56 -1.09 3.73 0.74
C TYR A 56 -1.53 5.18 0.51
N TYR A 57 -1.51 5.65 -0.74
CA TYR A 57 -1.94 7.01 -1.07
C TYR A 57 -3.46 7.22 -1.00
N ALA A 58 -4.25 6.19 -1.32
CA ALA A 58 -5.70 6.23 -1.12
C ALA A 58 -6.08 6.41 0.36
N ALA A 59 -5.39 5.69 1.25
CA ALA A 59 -5.57 5.78 2.70
C ALA A 59 -5.16 7.16 3.24
N ILE A 60 -4.04 7.73 2.78
CA ILE A 60 -3.63 9.11 3.11
C ILE A 60 -4.70 10.12 2.69
N ASN A 61 -5.23 9.99 1.47
CA ASN A 61 -6.29 10.86 0.97
C ASN A 61 -7.57 10.75 1.80
N ALA A 62 -7.90 9.56 2.28
CA ALA A 62 -9.03 9.30 3.19
C ALA A 62 -8.77 9.73 4.64
N ARG A 63 -7.55 10.17 4.98
CA ARG A 63 -7.07 10.42 6.37
C ARG A 63 -7.09 9.17 7.24
N ASP A 64 -7.11 8.00 6.62
CA ASP A 64 -6.97 6.70 7.26
C ASP A 64 -5.49 6.35 7.42
N TYR A 65 -4.85 7.02 8.36
CA TYR A 65 -3.43 6.85 8.58
C TYR A 65 -3.06 5.50 9.20
N GLY A 66 -4.01 4.80 9.82
CA GLY A 66 -3.82 3.44 10.31
C GLY A 66 -3.61 2.47 9.15
N THR A 67 -4.49 2.51 8.16
CA THR A 67 -4.34 1.69 6.94
C THR A 67 -3.10 2.07 6.14
N ALA A 68 -2.80 3.38 6.02
CA ALA A 68 -1.59 3.84 5.35
C ALA A 68 -0.32 3.34 6.06
N TRP A 69 -0.27 3.41 7.39
CA TRP A 69 0.80 2.86 8.20
C TRP A 69 0.96 1.35 7.98
N ALA A 70 -0.14 0.61 8.01
CA ALA A 70 -0.14 -0.84 7.81
C ALA A 70 0.37 -1.27 6.42
N GLN A 71 0.39 -0.39 5.41
CA GLN A 71 1.02 -0.70 4.12
C GLN A 71 2.53 -0.92 4.23
N TRP A 72 3.18 -0.43 5.28
CA TRP A 72 4.60 -0.67 5.57
C TRP A 72 4.86 -1.96 6.35
N GLY A 73 3.80 -2.66 6.79
CA GLY A 73 3.89 -3.80 7.69
C GLY A 73 3.51 -3.41 9.12
N ASP A 74 3.59 -4.37 10.04
CA ASP A 74 3.10 -4.20 11.42
C ASP A 74 3.86 -3.11 12.18
N ASP A 75 5.16 -2.97 11.91
CA ASP A 75 6.04 -1.99 12.55
C ASP A 75 5.99 -0.59 11.89
N GLY A 76 5.30 -0.47 10.75
CA GLY A 76 5.25 0.77 9.99
C GLY A 76 6.56 1.17 9.30
N PRO A 77 6.67 2.43 8.85
CA PRO A 77 7.92 2.96 8.30
C PRO A 77 9.05 2.96 9.34
N PRO A 78 10.29 2.67 8.93
CA PRO A 78 11.42 2.60 9.85
C PRO A 78 11.69 3.96 10.53
N ASN A 79 12.07 3.90 11.81
CA ASN A 79 12.42 5.08 12.63
C ASN A 79 11.32 6.13 12.77
N GLN A 80 10.05 5.73 12.62
CA GLN A 80 8.91 6.62 12.78
C GLN A 80 7.95 6.07 13.84
N THR A 81 7.15 6.95 14.44
CA THR A 81 5.98 6.55 15.24
C THR A 81 4.72 6.88 14.45
N LEU A 82 3.60 6.20 14.73
CA LEU A 82 2.34 6.49 14.06
C LEU A 82 1.92 7.96 14.22
N GLN A 83 2.14 8.55 15.39
CA GLN A 83 1.85 9.96 15.64
C GLN A 83 2.72 10.89 14.77
N ALA A 84 4.03 10.62 14.66
CA ALA A 84 4.92 11.41 13.82
C ALA A 84 4.58 11.25 12.32
N PHE A 85 4.21 10.05 11.90
CA PHE A 85 3.72 9.77 10.56
C PHE A 85 2.46 10.58 10.24
N GLN A 86 1.46 10.55 11.12
CA GLN A 86 0.22 11.34 10.99
C GLN A 86 0.52 12.84 10.92
N ALA A 87 1.37 13.35 11.81
CA ALA A 87 1.75 14.75 11.85
C ALA A 87 2.43 15.22 10.55
N GLY A 88 3.22 14.34 9.91
CA GLY A 88 3.85 14.62 8.61
C GLY A 88 2.86 14.93 7.48
N PHE A 89 1.63 14.43 7.57
CA PHE A 89 0.57 14.68 6.57
C PHE A 89 -0.43 15.76 6.97
N ALA A 90 -0.28 16.42 8.13
CA ALA A 90 -1.27 17.37 8.66
C ALA A 90 -1.63 18.51 7.69
N ASN A 91 -0.65 18.99 6.91
CA ASN A 91 -0.84 20.06 5.92
C ASN A 91 -1.17 19.56 4.51
N THR A 92 -1.27 18.25 4.31
CA THR A 92 -1.61 17.66 3.01
C THR A 92 -3.11 17.74 2.82
N ARG A 93 -3.54 18.33 1.69
CA ARG A 93 -4.94 18.35 1.26
C ARG A 93 -5.28 17.10 0.45
N SER A 94 -4.49 16.80 -0.57
CA SER A 94 -4.67 15.61 -1.40
C SER A 94 -3.37 15.19 -2.04
N THR A 95 -3.31 13.93 -2.44
CA THR A 95 -2.20 13.33 -3.18
C THR A 95 -2.72 12.62 -4.42
N ARG A 96 -1.90 12.59 -5.47
CA ARG A 96 -2.11 11.75 -6.65
C ARG A 96 -0.81 11.02 -6.93
N VAL A 97 -0.86 9.70 -6.84
CA VAL A 97 0.24 8.84 -7.25
C VAL A 97 0.02 8.38 -8.69
N THR A 98 1.07 8.46 -9.49
CA THR A 98 1.15 7.87 -10.83
C THR A 98 2.20 6.77 -10.79
N ILE A 99 1.80 5.56 -11.13
CA ILE A 99 2.70 4.40 -11.20
C ILE A 99 3.43 4.44 -12.54
N GLY A 100 4.76 4.40 -12.51
CA GLY A 100 5.60 4.29 -13.70
C GLY A 100 5.61 2.87 -14.26
N LYS A 101 6.46 2.62 -15.27
CA LYS A 101 6.65 1.27 -15.81
C LYS A 101 7.29 0.38 -14.75
N VAL A 102 6.61 -0.71 -14.40
CA VAL A 102 7.10 -1.70 -13.45
C VAL A 102 7.68 -2.88 -14.22
N GLU A 103 8.96 -3.15 -13.99
CA GLU A 103 9.65 -4.33 -14.52
C GLU A 103 9.45 -5.54 -13.58
N PRO A 104 9.58 -6.78 -14.06
CA PRO A 104 9.49 -7.96 -13.22
C PRO A 104 10.39 -7.87 -11.99
N GLY A 105 9.82 -8.17 -10.82
CA GLY A 105 10.52 -8.16 -9.55
C GLY A 105 11.63 -9.23 -9.46
N SER A 106 12.41 -9.14 -8.38
CA SER A 106 13.49 -10.09 -8.09
C SER A 106 13.09 -11.01 -6.95
N ALA A 107 13.36 -12.31 -7.12
CA ALA A 107 13.28 -13.28 -6.05
C ALA A 107 14.63 -13.31 -5.30
N GLY A 108 14.58 -13.10 -3.99
CA GLY A 108 15.70 -13.32 -3.06
C GLY A 108 15.51 -14.60 -2.25
N ALA A 109 16.48 -14.91 -1.37
CA ALA A 109 16.36 -16.04 -0.44
C ALA A 109 15.16 -15.84 0.51
N GLY A 110 14.08 -16.60 0.27
CA GLY A 110 12.87 -16.61 1.10
C GLY A 110 11.94 -15.42 0.95
N SER A 111 12.17 -14.49 0.00
CA SER A 111 11.31 -13.32 -0.20
C SER A 111 11.33 -12.81 -1.63
N ILE A 112 10.27 -12.13 -2.03
CA ILE A 112 10.17 -11.46 -3.34
C ILE A 112 10.13 -9.96 -3.09
N TYR A 113 10.78 -9.24 -3.99
CA TYR A 113 10.84 -7.79 -3.99
C TYR A 113 10.31 -7.25 -5.32
N GLN A 114 9.58 -6.15 -5.25
CA GLN A 114 9.12 -5.42 -6.43
C GLN A 114 9.44 -3.95 -6.25
N THR A 115 10.18 -3.40 -7.21
CA THR A 115 10.37 -1.95 -7.32
C THR A 115 9.18 -1.36 -8.05
N VAL A 116 8.57 -0.32 -7.48
CA VAL A 116 7.42 0.40 -8.02
C VAL A 116 7.82 1.86 -8.21
N PRO A 117 8.18 2.27 -9.44
CA PRO A 117 8.48 3.67 -9.74
C PRO A 117 7.23 4.52 -9.64
N VAL A 118 7.36 5.72 -9.09
CA VAL A 118 6.24 6.64 -8.89
C VAL A 118 6.57 8.08 -9.21
N THR A 119 5.54 8.82 -9.60
CA THR A 119 5.47 10.28 -9.46
C THR A 119 4.29 10.62 -8.57
N VAL A 120 4.50 11.51 -7.61
CA VAL A 120 3.52 11.86 -6.58
C VAL A 120 3.33 13.37 -6.60
N ASP A 121 2.11 13.79 -6.92
CA ASP A 121 1.67 15.17 -6.77
C ASP A 121 0.95 15.34 -5.44
N SER A 122 1.41 16.28 -4.61
CA SER A 122 0.79 16.64 -3.34
C SER A 122 0.29 18.07 -3.41
N GLN A 123 -0.98 18.27 -3.07
CA GLN A 123 -1.53 19.60 -2.84
C GLN A 123 -1.62 19.83 -1.33
N LEU A 124 -1.05 20.93 -0.86
CA LEU A 124 -1.15 21.36 0.53
C LEU A 124 -2.43 22.16 0.78
N GLN A 125 -2.82 22.31 2.04
CA GLN A 125 -4.02 23.06 2.44
C GLN A 125 -3.99 24.54 2.02
N ASN A 126 -2.80 25.13 1.91
CA ASN A 126 -2.60 26.51 1.44
C ASN A 126 -2.61 26.64 -0.10
N GLY A 127 -2.85 25.55 -0.84
CA GLY A 127 -2.87 25.53 -2.30
C GLY A 127 -1.51 25.27 -2.96
N THR A 128 -0.40 25.24 -2.22
CA THR A 128 0.92 24.88 -2.76
C THR A 128 0.88 23.47 -3.35
N VAL A 129 1.44 23.32 -4.56
CA VAL A 129 1.63 22.01 -5.20
C VAL A 129 3.09 21.61 -5.07
N GLN A 130 3.32 20.37 -4.68
CA GLN A 130 4.64 19.76 -4.59
C GLN A 130 4.64 18.48 -5.44
N ARG A 131 5.75 18.21 -6.11
CA ARG A 131 5.94 16.97 -6.86
C ARG A 131 7.14 16.21 -6.35
N PHE A 132 6.98 14.89 -6.27
CA PHE A 132 8.05 13.97 -5.93
C PHE A 132 8.14 12.87 -6.98
N ALA A 133 9.36 12.41 -7.26
CA ALA A 133 9.60 11.25 -8.12
C ALA A 133 10.61 10.31 -7.45
N GLY A 134 10.46 9.02 -7.71
CA GLY A 134 11.36 8.00 -7.18
C GLY A 134 10.69 6.64 -7.10
N ASP A 135 11.10 5.82 -6.14
CA ASP A 135 10.73 4.41 -6.10
C ASP A 135 10.26 3.97 -4.71
N TYR A 136 9.29 3.07 -4.70
CA TYR A 136 8.98 2.21 -3.57
C TYR A 136 9.56 0.82 -3.82
N VAL A 137 10.15 0.19 -2.80
CA VAL A 137 10.46 -1.24 -2.82
C VAL A 137 9.48 -1.93 -1.88
N VAL A 138 8.60 -2.73 -2.45
CA VAL A 138 7.69 -3.58 -1.69
C VAL A 138 8.24 -5.00 -1.61
N ARG A 139 7.93 -5.68 -0.51
CA ARG A 139 8.47 -6.99 -0.14
C ARG A 139 7.38 -7.91 0.34
N ARG A 140 7.53 -9.21 0.11
CA ARG A 140 6.81 -10.27 0.83
C ARG A 140 7.70 -11.49 1.05
N VAL A 141 7.40 -12.29 2.07
CA VAL A 141 8.02 -13.60 2.32
C VAL A 141 7.37 -14.67 1.42
N ASN A 142 8.18 -15.64 0.99
CA ASN A 142 7.75 -16.78 0.16
C ASN A 142 7.30 -17.95 1.01
N ASP A 143 6.00 -18.03 1.33
CA ASP A 143 5.29 -19.19 1.90
C ASP A 143 6.11 -20.06 2.88
N VAL A 144 6.96 -19.42 3.70
CA VAL A 144 7.83 -20.10 4.64
C VAL A 144 6.99 -20.48 5.85
N GLU A 145 7.14 -21.71 6.33
CA GLU A 145 6.48 -22.14 7.56
C GLU A 145 6.87 -21.22 8.73
N GLY A 146 5.88 -20.76 9.48
CA GLY A 146 6.07 -19.80 10.57
C GLY A 146 6.06 -18.32 10.17
N ALA A 147 5.96 -17.99 8.87
CA ALA A 147 5.77 -16.60 8.44
C ALA A 147 4.42 -16.05 8.93
N SER A 148 4.43 -14.82 9.46
CA SER A 148 3.22 -14.14 9.89
C SER A 148 2.34 -13.75 8.69
N PRO A 149 1.02 -13.51 8.88
CA PRO A 149 0.17 -12.98 7.82
C PRO A 149 0.69 -11.65 7.23
N SER A 150 1.30 -10.79 8.05
CA SER A 150 1.90 -9.53 7.62
C SER A 150 3.17 -9.73 6.77
N GLN A 151 3.95 -10.77 7.04
CA GLN A 151 5.10 -11.15 6.23
C GLN A 151 4.70 -11.78 4.90
N LEU A 152 3.58 -12.52 4.85
CA LEU A 152 3.08 -13.17 3.64
C LEU A 152 2.44 -12.21 2.63
N ARG A 153 1.96 -11.04 3.07
CA ARG A 153 1.48 -9.99 2.16
C ARG A 153 2.60 -9.07 1.70
N TRP A 154 2.39 -8.47 0.53
CA TRP A 154 3.21 -7.34 0.09
C TRP A 154 3.08 -6.17 1.08
N HIS A 155 4.21 -5.59 1.44
CA HIS A 155 4.29 -4.36 2.24
C HIS A 155 5.48 -3.52 1.78
N ILE A 156 5.43 -2.21 2.03
CA ILE A 156 6.51 -1.28 1.72
C ILE A 156 7.67 -1.55 2.68
N GLY A 157 8.83 -1.93 2.14
CA GLY A 157 10.06 -2.05 2.90
C GLY A 157 10.93 -0.78 2.82
N GLN A 158 10.87 -0.07 1.69
CA GLN A 158 11.65 1.14 1.47
C GLN A 158 10.89 2.11 0.56
N ALA A 159 11.05 3.41 0.80
CA ALA A 159 10.68 4.45 -0.15
C ALA A 159 11.87 5.40 -0.36
N THR A 160 12.09 5.82 -1.60
CA THR A 160 13.11 6.80 -1.94
C THR A 160 12.49 7.78 -2.92
N LEU A 161 12.01 8.91 -2.41
CA LEU A 161 11.37 9.97 -3.19
C LEU A 161 12.20 11.24 -3.11
N LYS A 162 12.30 11.95 -4.22
CA LYS A 162 12.99 13.24 -4.31
C LYS A 162 12.02 14.30 -4.81
N ALA A 163 12.08 15.49 -4.23
CA ALA A 163 11.36 16.63 -4.75
C ALA A 163 11.87 16.95 -6.16
N VAL A 164 10.95 17.20 -7.08
CA VAL A 164 11.22 17.61 -8.46
C VAL A 164 10.33 18.80 -8.81
N PRO A 165 10.65 19.58 -9.85
CA PRO A 165 9.78 20.68 -10.27
C PRO A 165 8.34 20.20 -10.51
N ALA A 166 7.39 20.92 -9.91
CA ALA A 166 5.97 20.80 -10.24
C ALA A 166 5.74 21.29 -11.69
N PRO A 167 4.74 20.75 -12.41
CA PRO A 167 4.47 21.14 -13.80
C PRO A 167 3.88 22.55 -13.90
#